data_AF-A0A7S2LB19-F1
#
_entry.id   AF-A0A7S2LB19-F1
#
_cell.length_a   1.000
_cell.length_b   1.000
_cell.length_c   1.000
_cell.angle_alpha   90.00
_cell.angle_beta   90.00
_cell.angle_gamma   90.00
#
_symmetry.space_group_name_H-M   'P 1'
#
loop_
_entity.id
_entity.type
_entity.pdbx_description
1 polymer ?
#
loop_
_entity_poly.entity_id
_entity_poly.type
_entity_poly.pdbx_seq_one_letter_code
_entity_poly.pdbx_strand_id
1 'polypeptide(L)'
;MSPNTNSTTLQQQLPQAVPSPSTKSDERRDNNDNDNDEQIVLLNTSTSTACISKLAERLQFFLSDSNLRNDRWLRSRLDETKCFVRASDLLSCNSIRKISTSEDMLVRAADHLMMRIRRGYLTD
;
A
#
# COMPACT_ATOMS: atom_id res chain seq x y z
N MET A 1 -3.91 -47.48 -43.45
CA MET A 1 -4.60 -48.21 -42.37
C MET A 1 -5.13 -47.19 -41.38
N SER A 2 -6.44 -46.96 -41.38
CA SER A 2 -7.19 -46.49 -40.19
C SER A 2 -7.45 -47.73 -39.30
N PRO A 3 -7.79 -47.67 -37.98
CA PRO A 3 -8.80 -46.77 -37.41
C PRO A 3 -8.68 -46.38 -35.89
N ASN A 4 -9.65 -45.56 -35.45
CA ASN A 4 -10.46 -45.66 -34.20
C ASN A 4 -9.82 -45.52 -32.79
N THR A 5 -10.49 -45.05 -31.73
CA THR A 5 -11.73 -44.30 -31.40
C THR A 5 -11.84 -44.28 -29.86
N ASN A 6 -12.78 -43.45 -29.35
CA ASN A 6 -13.55 -43.56 -28.09
C ASN A 6 -13.07 -42.62 -26.97
N SER A 7 -13.77 -41.52 -26.64
CA SER A 7 -15.10 -41.40 -25.99
C SER A 7 -15.11 -41.83 -24.52
N THR A 8 -15.43 -40.91 -23.60
CA THR A 8 -16.22 -41.21 -22.38
C THR A 8 -16.86 -39.93 -21.83
N THR A 9 -18.19 -39.98 -21.77
CA THR A 9 -19.16 -39.09 -21.13
C THR A 9 -19.48 -39.63 -19.73
N LEU A 10 -19.80 -38.75 -18.76
CA LEU A 10 -20.68 -38.93 -17.57
C LEU A 10 -20.59 -37.61 -16.75
N GLN A 11 -21.58 -36.71 -16.60
CA GLN A 11 -22.99 -36.76 -16.21
C GLN A 11 -23.23 -37.10 -14.73
N GLN A 12 -23.57 -36.11 -13.87
CA GLN A 12 -24.52 -36.24 -12.75
C GLN A 12 -24.91 -34.90 -12.07
N GLN A 13 -26.01 -34.91 -11.33
CA GLN A 13 -27.14 -33.96 -11.38
C GLN A 13 -27.78 -33.71 -9.97
N LEU A 14 -28.19 -32.45 -9.66
CA LEU A 14 -29.25 -31.94 -8.70
C LEU A 14 -29.10 -32.15 -7.15
N PRO A 15 -29.89 -31.51 -6.22
CA PRO A 15 -30.65 -30.21 -6.18
C PRO A 15 -30.74 -29.44 -4.79
N GLN A 16 -31.46 -28.29 -4.77
CA GLN A 16 -32.15 -27.55 -3.65
C GLN A 16 -31.29 -26.68 -2.69
N ALA A 17 -31.73 -25.55 -2.08
CA ALA A 17 -33.05 -25.03 -1.72
C ALA A 17 -33.04 -23.47 -1.55
N VAL A 18 -34.20 -22.82 -1.74
CA VAL A 18 -34.51 -21.44 -1.28
C VAL A 18 -34.91 -21.46 0.21
N PRO A 19 -34.72 -20.36 0.98
CA PRO A 19 -35.85 -19.44 1.19
C PRO A 19 -35.46 -17.96 1.36
N SER A 20 -36.32 -17.07 0.84
CA SER A 20 -36.45 -15.67 1.31
C SER A 20 -37.26 -15.65 2.62
N PRO A 21 -37.09 -14.62 3.49
CA PRO A 21 -38.25 -13.75 3.72
C PRO A 21 -37.93 -12.27 4.06
N SER A 22 -38.76 -11.42 3.48
CA SER A 22 -39.54 -10.33 4.10
C SER A 22 -38.88 -9.13 4.80
N THR A 23 -39.13 -7.98 4.17
CA THR A 23 -39.25 -6.61 4.68
C THR A 23 -40.34 -6.40 5.75
N LYS A 24 -40.04 -5.59 6.79
CA LYS A 24 -40.86 -4.52 7.44
C LYS A 24 -40.09 -3.99 8.67
N SER A 25 -39.66 -2.72 8.76
CA SER A 25 -40.38 -1.47 9.05
C SER A 25 -40.79 -1.28 10.54
N ASP A 26 -40.64 -0.03 11.01
CA ASP A 26 -41.00 0.62 12.30
C ASP A 26 -39.82 0.82 13.29
N GLU A 27 -39.10 1.96 13.28
CA GLU A 27 -39.44 3.33 13.74
C GLU A 27 -39.46 3.48 15.27
N ARG A 28 -38.45 4.19 15.83
CA ARG A 28 -38.59 5.49 16.53
C ARG A 28 -37.42 5.81 17.47
N ARG A 29 -36.93 7.04 17.30
CA ARG A 29 -36.35 7.95 18.31
C ARG A 29 -34.98 7.58 18.91
N ASP A 30 -34.08 8.50 19.27
CA ASP A 30 -34.14 9.93 19.54
C ASP A 30 -32.78 10.57 19.22
N ASN A 31 -32.81 11.91 19.14
CA ASN A 31 -31.72 12.87 19.01
C ASN A 31 -30.42 12.50 19.75
N ASN A 32 -29.25 12.79 19.17
CA ASN A 32 -28.24 13.57 19.89
C ASN A 32 -27.13 14.13 18.99
N ASP A 33 -27.05 15.45 19.07
CA ASP A 33 -25.96 16.39 18.84
C ASP A 33 -24.74 16.02 18.00
N ASN A 34 -24.62 16.84 16.96
CA ASN A 34 -23.49 17.07 16.09
C ASN A 34 -22.30 17.68 16.87
N ASP A 35 -21.45 16.83 17.43
CA ASP A 35 -20.06 17.18 17.82
C ASP A 35 -19.11 16.32 16.98
N ASN A 36 -18.92 16.71 15.71
CA ASN A 36 -18.12 15.96 14.74
C ASN A 36 -16.81 16.70 14.37
N ASP A 37 -16.31 17.56 15.27
CA ASP A 37 -15.11 18.38 15.02
C ASP A 37 -13.82 17.74 15.58
N GLU A 38 -13.90 16.77 16.51
CA GLU A 38 -12.70 16.18 17.14
C GLU A 38 -12.29 14.78 16.62
N GLN A 39 -13.13 14.09 15.83
CA GLN A 39 -12.77 12.75 15.31
C GLN A 39 -11.97 12.76 13.99
N ILE A 40 -11.94 13.88 13.26
CA ILE A 40 -11.25 13.96 11.96
C ILE A 40 -9.71 13.88 12.13
N VAL A 41 -9.18 14.35 13.26
CA VAL A 41 -7.72 14.38 13.51
C VAL A 41 -7.16 12.98 13.81
N LEU A 42 -7.91 12.12 14.53
CA LEU A 42 -7.45 10.78 14.90
C LEU A 42 -7.44 9.82 13.71
N LEU A 43 -8.41 9.92 12.80
CA LEU A 43 -8.46 9.10 11.59
C LEU A 43 -7.32 9.47 10.62
N ASN A 44 -7.02 10.77 10.51
CA ASN A 44 -5.94 11.25 9.64
C ASN A 44 -4.55 10.94 10.22
N THR A 45 -4.38 10.97 11.54
CA THR A 45 -3.13 10.55 12.20
C THR A 45 -2.92 9.04 12.13
N SER A 46 -3.96 8.23 12.31
CA SER A 46 -3.89 6.76 12.23
C SER A 46 -3.59 6.26 10.82
N THR A 47 -4.17 6.90 9.80
CA THR A 47 -3.87 6.60 8.39
C THR A 47 -2.46 7.08 8.04
N SER A 48 -2.04 8.24 8.54
CA SER A 48 -0.69 8.76 8.35
C SER A 48 0.37 7.85 8.99
N THR A 49 0.16 7.34 10.20
CA THR A 49 1.11 6.41 10.85
C THR A 49 1.17 5.08 10.12
N ALA A 50 0.02 4.52 9.69
CA ALA A 50 0.01 3.31 8.88
C ALA A 50 0.74 3.49 7.53
N CYS A 51 0.60 4.64 6.87
CA CYS A 51 1.35 4.97 5.66
C CYS A 51 2.85 5.12 5.93
N ILE A 52 3.23 5.79 7.03
CA ILE A 52 4.63 5.95 7.44
C ILE A 52 5.28 4.58 7.70
N SER A 53 4.60 3.67 8.42
CA SER A 53 5.11 2.32 8.66
C SER A 53 5.30 1.53 7.37
N LYS A 54 4.32 1.58 6.45
CA LYS A 54 4.44 0.91 5.13
C LYS A 54 5.57 1.51 4.28
N LEU A 55 5.75 2.83 4.31
CA LEU A 55 6.87 3.49 3.65
C LEU A 55 8.20 3.04 4.26
N ALA A 56 8.29 2.98 5.58
CA ALA A 56 9.48 2.54 6.29
C ALA A 56 9.85 1.10 5.91
N GLU A 57 8.91 0.16 5.92
CA GLU A 57 9.16 -1.22 5.49
C GLU A 57 9.72 -1.29 4.06
N ARG A 58 9.14 -0.50 3.14
CA ARG A 58 9.65 -0.44 1.76
C ARG A 58 11.05 0.17 1.70
N LEU A 59 11.28 1.28 2.39
CA LEU A 59 12.60 1.92 2.44
C LEU A 59 13.67 0.98 3.00
N GLN A 60 13.36 0.26 4.09
CA GLN A 60 14.24 -0.74 4.68
C GLN A 60 14.56 -1.86 3.70
N PHE A 61 13.57 -2.36 2.96
CA PHE A 61 13.81 -3.37 1.92
C PHE A 61 14.69 -2.82 0.79
N PHE A 62 14.35 -1.66 0.22
CA PHE A 62 15.08 -1.06 -0.90
C PHE A 62 16.54 -0.78 -0.53
N LEU A 63 16.77 -0.23 0.66
CA LEU A 63 18.09 0.13 1.15
C LEU A 63 18.78 -1.00 1.95
N SER A 64 18.22 -2.21 1.95
CA SER A 64 18.90 -3.38 2.51
C SER A 64 20.15 -3.71 1.69
N ASP A 65 21.20 -4.23 2.33
CA ASP A 65 22.44 -4.63 1.64
C ASP A 65 22.17 -5.60 0.47
N SER A 66 21.23 -6.53 0.66
CA SER A 66 20.85 -7.49 -0.38
C SER A 66 20.18 -6.83 -1.59
N ASN A 67 19.28 -5.87 -1.39
CA ASN A 67 18.67 -5.15 -2.51
C ASN A 67 19.67 -4.18 -3.13
N LEU A 68 20.44 -3.44 -2.32
CA LEU A 68 21.44 -2.51 -2.82
C LEU A 68 22.46 -3.19 -3.72
N ARG A 69 22.98 -4.38 -3.38
CA ARG A 69 23.96 -5.09 -4.23
C ARG A 69 23.41 -5.40 -5.63
N ASN A 70 22.13 -5.76 -5.70
CA ASN A 70 21.47 -6.22 -6.92
C ASN A 70 20.78 -5.10 -7.71
N ASP A 71 20.31 -4.06 -7.04
CA ASP A 71 19.54 -2.97 -7.62
C ASP A 71 20.48 -1.89 -8.18
N ARG A 72 20.84 -2.06 -9.46
CA ARG A 72 21.69 -1.12 -10.20
C ARG A 72 21.09 0.29 -10.27
N TRP A 73 19.76 0.40 -10.33
CA TRP A 73 19.09 1.69 -10.40
C TRP A 73 19.28 2.44 -9.09
N LEU A 74 19.00 1.80 -7.95
CA LEU A 74 19.16 2.43 -6.64
C LEU A 74 20.63 2.78 -6.36
N ARG A 75 21.58 1.89 -6.73
CA ARG A 75 23.02 2.18 -6.65
C ARG A 75 23.43 3.40 -7.46
N SER A 76 22.89 3.57 -8.67
CA SER A 76 23.20 4.74 -9.52
C SER A 76 22.66 6.06 -8.96
N ARG A 77 21.78 5.98 -7.96
CA ARG A 77 21.06 7.11 -7.36
C ARG A 77 21.47 7.40 -5.92
N LEU A 78 22.17 6.45 -5.29
CA LEU A 78 22.83 6.63 -4.02
C LEU A 78 24.06 7.52 -4.23
N ASP A 79 24.16 8.59 -3.45
CA ASP A 79 25.38 9.39 -3.43
C ASP A 79 26.48 8.62 -2.70
N GLU A 80 27.44 8.07 -3.44
CA GLU A 80 28.54 7.26 -2.89
C GLU A 80 29.38 8.03 -1.86
N THR A 81 29.44 9.37 -1.96
CA THR A 81 30.25 10.19 -1.06
C THR A 81 29.58 10.48 0.26
N LYS A 82 28.25 10.50 0.29
CA LYS A 82 27.46 10.96 1.44
C LYS A 82 26.40 9.95 1.92
N CYS A 83 26.32 8.79 1.29
CA CYS A 83 25.44 7.67 1.61
C CYS A 83 23.97 8.10 1.86
N PHE A 84 23.43 8.94 0.98
CA PHE A 84 22.02 9.34 1.02
C PHE A 84 21.37 9.17 -0.35
N VAL A 85 20.03 9.06 -0.35
CA VAL A 85 19.20 9.07 -1.56
C VAL A 85 18.27 10.29 -1.50
N ARG A 86 17.97 10.89 -2.66
CA ARG A 86 17.01 12.01 -2.72
C ARG A 86 15.58 11.50 -2.62
N ALA A 87 14.73 12.26 -1.94
CA ALA A 87 13.31 11.95 -1.81
C ALA A 87 12.65 11.85 -3.20
N SER A 88 12.97 12.77 -4.11
CA SER A 88 12.49 12.79 -5.50
C SER A 88 12.81 11.51 -6.26
N ASP A 89 13.99 10.94 -6.03
CA ASP A 89 14.42 9.71 -6.68
C ASP A 89 13.61 8.51 -6.16
N LEU A 90 13.37 8.45 -4.85
CA LEU A 90 12.53 7.41 -4.24
C LEU A 90 11.05 7.53 -4.64
N LEU A 91 10.51 8.74 -4.76
CA LEU A 91 9.14 8.96 -5.25
C LEU A 91 8.95 8.63 -6.73
N SER A 92 10.03 8.53 -7.51
CA SER A 92 9.97 7.99 -8.88
C SER A 92 9.69 6.48 -8.90
N CYS A 93 9.99 5.77 -7.81
CA CYS A 93 9.75 4.34 -7.67
C CYS A 93 8.25 4.05 -7.50
N ASN A 94 7.70 3.20 -8.38
CA ASN A 94 6.27 2.92 -8.42
C ASN A 94 5.73 2.30 -7.13
N SER A 95 6.53 1.48 -6.44
CA SER A 95 6.13 0.86 -5.17
C SER A 95 6.03 1.87 -4.02
N ILE A 96 6.89 2.89 -4.00
CA ILE A 96 6.86 3.95 -2.98
C ILE A 96 5.70 4.90 -3.29
N ARG A 97 5.57 5.31 -4.56
CA ARG A 97 4.53 6.23 -5.04
C ARG A 97 3.10 5.69 -4.85
N LYS A 98 2.92 4.37 -4.85
CA LYS A 98 1.65 3.70 -4.52
C LYS A 98 1.25 3.85 -3.05
N ILE A 99 2.19 4.13 -2.15
CA ILE A 99 1.94 4.30 -0.71
C ILE A 99 1.77 5.78 -0.38
N SER A 100 2.67 6.63 -0.90
CA SER A 100 2.59 8.08 -0.77
C SER A 100 3.35 8.79 -1.87
N THR A 101 2.85 9.97 -2.25
CA THR A 101 3.51 10.92 -3.16
C THR A 101 4.14 12.10 -2.40
N SER A 102 4.01 12.14 -1.07
CA SER A 102 4.49 13.24 -0.24
C SER A 102 5.95 13.02 0.18
N GLU A 103 6.82 13.99 -0.13
CA GLU A 103 8.19 13.99 0.37
C GLU A 103 8.25 14.07 1.89
N ASP A 104 7.37 14.85 2.52
CA ASP A 104 7.30 14.96 3.98
C ASP A 104 7.02 13.60 4.65
N MET A 105 6.09 12.82 4.08
CA MET A 105 5.77 11.48 4.59
C MET A 105 6.95 10.52 4.42
N LEU A 106 7.67 10.62 3.31
CA LEU A 106 8.85 9.79 3.04
C LEU A 106 10.01 10.12 3.98
N VAL A 107 10.26 11.41 4.23
CA VAL A 107 11.30 11.86 5.16
C VAL A 107 10.97 11.42 6.58
N ARG A 108 9.72 11.60 7.02
CA ARG A 108 9.27 11.10 8.33
C ARG A 108 9.48 9.60 8.46
N ALA A 109 9.15 8.81 7.43
CA ALA A 109 9.38 7.37 7.43
C ALA A 109 10.87 7.00 7.51
N ALA A 110 11.74 7.77 6.86
CA ALA A 110 13.18 7.58 6.96
C ALA A 110 13.76 7.99 8.31
N ASP A 111 13.25 9.06 8.94
CA ASP A 111 13.63 9.47 10.29
C ASP A 111 13.35 8.34 11.30
N HIS A 112 12.23 7.63 11.16
CA HIS A 112 11.92 6.44 11.98
C HIS A 112 12.94 5.30 11.81
N LEU A 113 13.65 5.23 10.68
CA LEU A 113 14.66 4.22 10.40
C LEU A 113 16.10 4.72 10.62
N MET A 114 16.27 5.95 11.11
CA MET A 114 17.57 6.63 11.18
C MET A 114 18.29 6.71 9.82
N MET A 115 17.52 6.78 8.73
CA MET A 115 18.03 6.86 7.36
C MET A 115 18.13 8.32 6.90
N ARG A 116 19.21 8.65 6.19
CA ARG A 116 19.40 9.99 5.62
C ARG A 116 18.77 10.07 4.24
N ILE A 117 17.65 10.77 4.12
CA ILE A 117 17.04 11.17 2.84
C ILE A 117 17.14 12.68 2.69
N ARG A 118 17.56 13.16 1.51
CA ARG A 118 17.60 14.59 1.20
C ARG A 118 16.29 15.03 0.55
N ARG A 119 15.62 16.03 1.13
CA ARG A 119 14.47 16.71 0.51
C ARG A 119 14.91 17.40 -0.79
N GLY A 120 14.08 17.31 -1.82
CA GLY A 120 14.36 17.91 -3.12
C GLY A 120 14.05 19.40 -3.12
N TYR A 121 14.95 20.24 -2.62
CA TYR A 121 14.89 21.68 -2.92
C TYR A 121 15.89 21.95 -4.05
N LEU A 122 15.35 22.30 -5.21
CA LEU A 122 16.10 22.84 -6.33
C LEU A 122 16.85 24.10 -5.84
N THR A 123 18.19 24.08 -5.87
CA THR A 123 19.05 25.13 -6.45
C THR A 123 20.51 24.70 -6.26
N ASP A 124 21.17 24.52 -7.42
CA ASP A 124 22.61 24.34 -7.71
C ASP A 124 23.41 23.27 -6.93
#